data_AF-A0A1I5EZY0-F1
#
_entry.id   AF-A0A1I5EZY0-F1
#
_cell.length_a   1.000
_cell.length_b   1.000
_cell.length_c   1.000
_cell.angle_alpha   90.00
_cell.angle_beta   90.00
_cell.angle_gamma   90.00
#
_symmetry.space_group_name_H-M   'P 1'
#
loop_
_entity.id
_entity.type
_entity.pdbx_description
1 polymer ?
#
loop_
_entity_poly.entity_id
_entity_poly.type
_entity_poly.pdbx_seq_one_letter_code
_entity_poly.pdbx_strand_id
1 'polypeptide(L)'
;MKIVHTFWIDEGKDPLKDSFGWCSAPYHVMSWALSSLQLHKFYEDLELITDRKGKELLIDQLQLPYKKVRIELDDLDLVQIPGLWVMKKIYSYTLHEEPFLNVDGDVFVYAPFPKELISGQLIAQNIEQDFDYYKELVGLVGDSFPLVPKPIKDQIDKGKEIKASNAGIFGGNNYAFFKDYFQVVEQFIAANHEQIKSLSPSQIVNFNAVVEQYIFHCLSTDQSMEVKYLLDTVYDPSFFESFANFHHLPNDIAFMHALGDYKKNGWVCDQLAHRLRLDYPEYFARVMNLFEKDELASSEKTVPYASRDLPINPKKFATNYLSKPETQQFYRTDQILSAICEKEGISLEREEFTISELKDNLGRKLTDPHTLRVLDDVYEFEQEKLRLIELFHKENSEMGDEFPAIQSANQVLTNKGWQEMAELKLAPNCKSILSEWDWSQNSVLFTRVKINPIANNLLLPPHYYQTILLWDRHHQEVIEYLLGPIGSYLLSILKEDDYTGMSELVTKVSTFFDLIDEKQVLKLLDEEIRFLAYSGVIILREIVDR
;
A
#
# COMPACT_ATOMS: atom_id res chain seq x y z
N MET A 1 26.55 -3.46 -15.78
CA MET A 1 25.72 -2.32 -15.35
C MET A 1 25.61 -2.42 -13.85
N LYS A 2 25.94 -1.34 -13.14
CA LYS A 2 25.81 -1.31 -11.67
C LYS A 2 24.39 -0.94 -11.26
N ILE A 3 24.00 -1.40 -10.07
CA ILE A 3 22.72 -1.03 -9.47
C ILE A 3 22.98 0.06 -8.44
N VAL A 4 22.13 1.08 -8.42
CA VAL A 4 22.33 2.27 -7.61
C VAL A 4 21.09 2.56 -6.78
N HIS A 5 21.29 2.86 -5.51
CA HIS A 5 20.31 3.52 -4.66
C HIS A 5 20.72 4.98 -4.46
N THR A 6 19.73 5.86 -4.46
CA THR A 6 19.91 7.28 -4.15
C THR A 6 19.02 7.65 -2.97
N PHE A 7 19.62 8.04 -1.85
CA PHE A 7 18.92 8.36 -0.62
C PHE A 7 19.50 9.61 0.03
N TRP A 8 18.69 10.48 0.62
CA TRP A 8 19.15 11.62 1.39
C TRP A 8 18.10 12.00 2.42
N ILE A 9 18.51 12.80 3.40
CA ILE A 9 17.63 13.33 4.45
C ILE A 9 17.71 14.85 4.40
N ASP A 10 16.63 15.47 3.93
CA ASP A 10 16.56 16.93 3.83
C ASP A 10 16.78 17.64 5.18
N GLU A 11 17.18 18.90 5.11
CA GLU A 11 17.39 19.70 6.31
C GLU A 11 16.08 19.81 7.11
N GLY A 12 16.18 19.72 8.44
CA GLY A 12 15.02 19.71 9.33
C GLY A 12 14.20 18.42 9.33
N LYS A 13 14.56 17.42 8.52
CA LYS A 13 13.95 16.08 8.54
C LYS A 13 14.75 15.08 9.37
N ASP A 14 14.03 14.12 9.94
CA ASP A 14 14.56 13.03 10.76
C ASP A 14 13.96 11.69 10.29
N PRO A 15 14.75 10.73 9.78
CA PRO A 15 14.28 9.43 9.29
C PRO A 15 13.66 8.55 10.38
N LEU A 16 13.86 8.88 11.66
CA LEU A 16 13.25 8.16 12.78
C LEU A 16 11.93 8.80 13.25
N LYS A 17 11.53 9.94 12.68
CA LYS A 17 10.29 10.66 13.03
C LYS A 17 9.39 10.94 11.82
N ASP A 18 9.97 11.34 10.70
CA ASP A 18 9.26 11.60 9.45
C ASP A 18 9.05 10.30 8.66
N SER A 19 7.87 10.12 8.05
CA SER A 19 7.51 8.86 7.38
C SER A 19 7.85 8.80 5.89
N PHE A 20 8.23 9.93 5.26
CA PHE A 20 8.58 10.01 3.84
C PHE A 20 7.56 9.31 2.92
N GLY A 21 6.27 9.50 3.22
CA GLY A 21 5.15 8.96 2.44
C GLY A 21 4.61 7.62 2.93
N TRP A 22 5.30 6.93 3.83
CA TRP A 22 4.82 5.70 4.49
C TRP A 22 3.83 5.98 5.62
N CYS A 23 3.10 4.97 6.08
CA CYS A 23 2.25 5.05 7.27
C CYS A 23 3.01 5.52 8.52
N SER A 24 4.31 5.18 8.64
CA SER A 24 5.17 5.62 9.73
C SER A 24 6.66 5.57 9.37
N ALA A 25 7.50 6.27 10.14
CA ALA A 25 8.95 6.30 9.94
C ALA A 25 9.63 4.90 9.94
N PRO A 26 9.25 3.95 10.81
CA PRO A 26 9.79 2.60 10.73
C PRO A 26 9.60 1.92 9.38
N TYR A 27 8.44 2.06 8.74
CA TYR A 27 8.20 1.47 7.41
C TYR A 27 9.09 2.05 6.34
N HIS A 28 9.36 3.34 6.41
CA HIS A 28 10.33 3.98 5.53
C HIS A 28 11.72 3.32 5.64
N VAL A 29 12.19 3.11 6.88
CA VAL A 29 13.50 2.50 7.13
C VAL A 29 13.50 1.01 6.76
N MET A 30 12.42 0.28 7.06
CA MET A 30 12.26 -1.13 6.66
C MET A 30 12.24 -1.30 5.14
N SER A 31 11.61 -0.36 4.41
CA SER A 31 11.58 -0.36 2.95
C SER A 31 13.01 -0.28 2.38
N TRP A 32 13.81 0.70 2.83
CA TRP A 32 15.20 0.81 2.41
C TRP A 32 16.03 -0.43 2.74
N ALA A 33 15.82 -1.00 3.93
CA ALA A 33 16.50 -2.23 4.32
C ALA A 33 16.12 -3.40 3.40
N LEU A 34 14.83 -3.66 3.20
CA LEU A 34 14.36 -4.75 2.36
C LEU A 34 14.81 -4.57 0.91
N SER A 35 14.67 -3.39 0.34
CA SER A 35 15.08 -3.06 -1.02
C SER A 35 16.58 -3.34 -1.24
N SER A 36 17.43 -2.82 -0.34
CA SER A 36 18.89 -3.04 -0.40
C SER A 36 19.26 -4.53 -0.32
N LEU A 37 18.67 -5.25 0.63
CA LEU A 37 18.96 -6.67 0.86
C LEU A 37 18.49 -7.55 -0.31
N GLN A 38 17.31 -7.26 -0.86
CA GLN A 38 16.81 -7.99 -2.03
C GLN A 38 17.67 -7.74 -3.28
N LEU A 39 18.11 -6.51 -3.53
CA LEU A 39 19.03 -6.25 -4.65
C LEU A 39 20.38 -6.93 -4.44
N HIS A 40 20.91 -6.92 -3.22
CA HIS A 40 22.18 -7.57 -2.88
C HIS A 40 22.17 -9.08 -3.15
N LYS A 41 21.02 -9.76 -3.05
CA LYS A 41 20.89 -11.19 -3.43
C LYS A 41 21.23 -11.47 -4.89
N PHE A 42 21.02 -10.50 -5.79
CA PHE A 42 21.18 -10.68 -7.24
C PHE A 42 22.34 -9.87 -7.83
N TYR A 43 22.80 -8.83 -7.13
CA TYR A 43 23.81 -7.90 -7.64
C TYR A 43 24.90 -7.63 -6.60
N GLU A 44 26.12 -8.05 -6.91
CA GLU A 44 27.30 -7.72 -6.09
C GLU A 44 27.66 -6.22 -6.18
N ASP A 45 27.36 -5.57 -7.30
CA ASP A 45 27.73 -4.18 -7.58
C ASP A 45 26.61 -3.19 -7.24
N LEU A 46 26.17 -3.23 -5.98
CA LEU A 46 25.19 -2.31 -5.40
C LEU A 46 25.87 -1.09 -4.78
N GLU A 47 25.63 0.09 -5.36
CA GLU A 47 26.19 1.38 -4.94
C GLU A 47 25.11 2.24 -4.26
N LEU A 48 25.48 2.98 -3.20
CA LEU A 48 24.64 3.99 -2.55
C LEU A 48 25.21 5.38 -2.82
N ILE A 49 24.40 6.27 -3.38
CA ILE A 49 24.65 7.72 -3.42
C ILE A 49 23.81 8.36 -2.33
N THR A 50 24.46 9.09 -1.41
CA THR A 50 23.79 9.64 -0.22
C THR A 50 24.40 10.94 0.28
N ASP A 51 23.78 11.55 1.28
CA ASP A 51 24.37 12.54 2.17
C ASP A 51 24.97 11.87 3.44
N ARG A 52 25.60 12.66 4.32
CA ARG A 52 26.21 12.14 5.58
C ARG A 52 25.18 11.48 6.49
N LYS A 53 23.99 12.07 6.62
CA LYS A 53 22.92 11.54 7.48
C LYS A 53 22.45 10.17 6.99
N GLY A 54 22.30 10.02 5.68
CA GLY A 54 21.88 8.77 5.08
C GLY A 54 22.95 7.68 5.16
N LYS A 55 24.24 8.04 5.06
CA LYS A 55 25.34 7.10 5.40
C LYS A 55 25.25 6.66 6.86
N GLU A 56 25.06 7.60 7.79
CA GLU A 56 24.96 7.27 9.22
C GLU A 56 23.82 6.26 9.47
N LEU A 57 22.64 6.51 8.92
CA LEU A 57 21.49 5.62 9.06
C LEU A 57 21.71 4.27 8.36
N LEU A 58 21.94 4.28 7.05
CA LEU A 58 21.90 3.05 6.24
C LEU A 58 23.16 2.19 6.39
N ILE A 59 24.31 2.79 6.69
CA ILE A 59 25.60 2.10 6.74
C ILE A 59 26.07 1.95 8.17
N ASP A 60 26.22 3.04 8.91
CA ASP A 60 26.87 2.99 10.22
C ASP A 60 25.94 2.32 11.26
N GLN A 61 24.63 2.58 11.19
CA GLN A 61 23.63 2.01 12.10
C GLN A 61 23.02 0.69 11.60
N LEU A 62 22.49 0.66 10.38
CA LEU A 62 21.83 -0.55 9.82
C LEU A 62 22.80 -1.57 9.23
N GLN A 63 24.01 -1.14 8.85
CA GLN A 63 25.03 -1.98 8.21
C GLN A 63 24.47 -2.71 6.98
N LEU A 64 23.78 -1.97 6.11
CA LEU A 64 23.28 -2.48 4.84
C LEU A 64 24.45 -2.83 3.89
N PRO A 65 24.35 -3.91 3.10
CA PRO A 65 25.47 -4.51 2.39
C PRO A 65 25.80 -3.81 1.06
N TYR A 66 25.92 -2.48 1.06
CA TYR A 66 26.36 -1.73 -0.11
C TYR A 66 27.85 -1.96 -0.35
N LYS A 67 28.23 -2.26 -1.59
CA LYS A 67 29.63 -2.44 -1.98
C LYS A 67 30.39 -1.13 -2.00
N LYS A 68 29.72 -0.04 -2.39
CA LYS A 68 30.29 1.30 -2.49
C LYS A 68 29.29 2.33 -2.00
N VAL A 69 29.77 3.31 -1.24
CA VAL A 69 28.97 4.41 -0.71
C VAL A 69 29.63 5.72 -1.11
N ARG A 70 28.88 6.64 -1.71
CA ARG A 70 29.34 7.95 -2.14
C ARG A 70 28.53 9.03 -1.44
N ILE A 71 29.22 9.96 -0.79
CA ILE A 71 28.60 11.08 -0.10
C ILE A 71 28.66 12.29 -1.03
N GLU A 72 27.64 12.46 -1.86
CA GLU A 72 27.61 13.44 -2.97
C GLU A 72 26.42 14.40 -2.86
N LEU A 73 25.53 14.18 -1.88
CA LEU A 73 24.27 14.93 -1.73
C LEU A 73 24.27 15.92 -0.55
N ASP A 74 25.42 16.08 0.13
CA ASP A 74 25.59 17.12 1.15
C ASP A 74 25.53 18.53 0.53
N ASP A 75 24.90 19.48 1.24
CA ASP A 75 24.97 20.92 0.94
C ASP A 75 24.58 21.31 -0.51
N LEU A 76 23.80 20.46 -1.19
CA LEU A 76 23.28 20.71 -2.52
C LEU A 76 22.08 21.67 -2.49
N ASP A 77 22.34 22.97 -2.71
CA ASP A 77 21.31 23.97 -3.00
C ASP A 77 20.97 23.98 -4.49
N LEU A 78 20.36 22.89 -4.97
CA LEU A 78 19.99 22.76 -6.39
C LEU A 78 18.83 23.68 -6.75
N VAL A 79 17.84 23.82 -5.86
CA VAL A 79 16.70 24.73 -6.02
C VAL A 79 16.11 25.07 -4.63
N GLN A 80 15.98 26.36 -4.30
CA GLN A 80 15.35 26.84 -3.05
C GLN A 80 13.81 26.75 -3.06
N ILE A 81 13.25 25.69 -3.64
CA ILE A 81 11.80 25.44 -3.69
C ILE A 81 11.46 24.30 -2.72
N PRO A 82 10.76 24.56 -1.62
CA PRO A 82 10.35 23.52 -0.67
C PRO A 82 9.52 22.42 -1.35
N GLY A 83 9.89 21.16 -1.10
CA GLY A 83 9.16 20.00 -1.62
C GLY A 83 9.54 19.54 -3.03
N LEU A 84 10.43 20.24 -3.73
CA LEU A 84 10.96 19.83 -5.04
C LEU A 84 12.17 18.88 -4.87
N TRP A 85 11.92 17.75 -4.21
CA TRP A 85 12.95 16.76 -3.85
C TRP A 85 13.60 16.08 -5.06
N VAL A 86 12.90 16.04 -6.21
CA VAL A 86 13.34 15.38 -7.45
C VAL A 86 14.70 15.88 -7.93
N MET A 87 15.04 17.15 -7.69
CA MET A 87 16.27 17.77 -8.20
C MET A 87 17.53 17.04 -7.73
N LYS A 88 17.60 16.63 -6.45
CA LYS A 88 18.71 15.84 -5.92
C LYS A 88 18.79 14.46 -6.56
N LYS A 89 17.63 13.84 -6.80
CA LYS A 89 17.53 12.53 -7.46
C LYS A 89 18.06 12.59 -8.89
N ILE A 90 17.58 13.52 -9.71
CA ILE A 90 18.04 13.63 -11.10
C ILE A 90 19.49 14.10 -11.22
N TYR A 91 19.98 14.92 -10.28
CA TYR A 91 21.39 15.28 -10.19
C TYR A 91 22.25 14.03 -9.97
N SER A 92 21.82 13.10 -9.13
CA SER A 92 22.56 11.86 -8.87
C SER A 92 22.79 11.04 -10.16
N TYR A 93 21.85 11.06 -11.10
CA TYR A 93 21.96 10.37 -12.39
C TYR A 93 23.12 10.91 -13.24
N THR A 94 23.49 12.18 -13.06
CA THR A 94 24.62 12.82 -13.76
C THR A 94 25.99 12.38 -13.26
N LEU A 95 26.04 11.78 -12.05
CA LEU A 95 27.27 11.41 -11.36
C LEU A 95 27.89 10.10 -11.86
N HIS A 96 27.30 9.48 -12.88
CA HIS A 96 27.74 8.22 -13.44
C HIS A 96 28.54 8.43 -14.74
N GLU A 97 29.67 7.74 -14.85
CA GLU A 97 30.52 7.69 -16.04
C GLU A 97 30.56 6.29 -16.67
N GLU A 98 29.59 5.44 -16.31
CA GLU A 98 29.43 4.07 -16.77
C GLU A 98 27.94 3.66 -16.69
N PRO A 99 27.50 2.58 -17.38
CA PRO A 99 26.13 2.11 -17.33
C PRO A 99 25.63 1.83 -15.91
N PHE A 100 24.49 2.43 -15.55
CA PHE A 100 23.86 2.30 -14.24
C PHE A 100 22.36 2.04 -14.37
N LEU A 101 21.77 1.49 -13.32
CA LEU A 101 20.33 1.44 -13.11
C LEU A 101 20.03 1.87 -11.68
N ASN A 102 19.44 3.04 -11.52
CA ASN A 102 18.88 3.47 -10.25
C ASN A 102 17.61 2.66 -9.95
N VAL A 103 17.45 2.27 -8.69
CA VAL A 103 16.28 1.57 -8.17
C VAL A 103 15.78 2.33 -6.95
N ASP A 104 14.47 2.56 -6.86
CA ASP A 104 13.89 3.28 -5.72
C ASP A 104 13.84 2.42 -4.45
N GLY A 105 13.94 3.07 -3.28
CA GLY A 105 14.00 2.39 -1.98
C GLY A 105 12.70 1.69 -1.54
N ASP A 106 11.64 1.82 -2.32
CA ASP A 106 10.33 1.18 -2.21
C ASP A 106 10.08 0.14 -3.33
N VAL A 107 11.12 -0.19 -4.09
CA VAL A 107 11.15 -1.28 -5.05
C VAL A 107 11.81 -2.51 -4.42
N PHE A 108 11.18 -3.67 -4.60
CA PHE A 108 11.66 -4.97 -4.11
C PHE A 108 11.75 -5.96 -5.26
N VAL A 109 12.90 -6.60 -5.42
CA VAL A 109 13.12 -7.60 -6.48
C VAL A 109 13.23 -9.01 -5.90
N TYR A 110 12.73 -9.98 -6.65
CA TYR A 110 12.77 -11.41 -6.30
C TYR A 110 13.36 -12.26 -7.42
N ALA A 111 13.77 -11.62 -8.51
CA ALA A 111 14.56 -12.19 -9.59
C ALA A 111 15.52 -11.13 -10.15
N PRO A 112 16.62 -11.52 -10.82
CA PRO A 112 17.43 -10.56 -11.57
C PRO A 112 16.60 -9.94 -12.69
N PHE A 113 16.92 -8.69 -13.03
CA PHE A 113 16.32 -7.95 -14.13
C PHE A 113 16.65 -8.66 -15.45
N PRO A 114 15.71 -8.70 -16.42
CA PRO A 114 15.94 -9.36 -17.70
C PRO A 114 17.18 -8.82 -18.42
N LYS A 115 17.94 -9.71 -19.08
CA LYS A 115 19.17 -9.32 -19.80
C LYS A 115 18.87 -8.35 -20.93
N GLU A 116 17.72 -8.54 -21.57
CA GLU A 116 17.21 -7.71 -22.64
C GLU A 116 16.93 -6.30 -22.13
N LEU A 117 16.42 -6.14 -20.91
CA LEU A 117 16.18 -4.84 -20.27
C LEU A 117 17.50 -4.11 -20.01
N ILE A 118 18.43 -4.74 -19.29
CA ILE A 118 19.72 -4.12 -18.88
C ILE A 118 20.65 -3.79 -20.07
N SER A 119 20.37 -4.32 -21.26
CA SER A 119 21.05 -3.94 -22.51
C SER A 119 20.52 -2.64 -23.13
N GLY A 120 19.45 -2.06 -22.58
CA GLY A 120 18.80 -0.85 -23.10
C GLY A 120 19.68 0.39 -23.01
N GLN A 121 19.56 1.29 -23.98
CA GLN A 121 20.23 2.59 -23.95
C GLN A 121 19.66 3.46 -22.83
N LEU A 122 18.32 3.51 -22.76
CA LEU A 122 17.54 4.09 -21.68
C LEU A 122 16.60 3.02 -21.13
N ILE A 123 16.38 3.02 -19.82
CA ILE A 123 15.61 2.03 -19.08
C ILE A 123 14.67 2.74 -18.11
N ALA A 124 13.42 2.29 -18.04
CA ALA A 124 12.44 2.73 -17.06
C ALA A 124 11.54 1.54 -16.62
N GLN A 125 10.71 1.73 -15.60
CA GLN A 125 9.84 0.66 -15.09
C GLN A 125 8.72 0.30 -16.08
N ASN A 126 7.84 1.24 -16.37
CA ASN A 126 6.69 1.08 -17.27
C ASN A 126 6.27 2.44 -17.82
N ILE A 127 5.36 2.44 -18.79
CA ILE A 127 4.67 3.67 -19.22
C ILE A 127 3.49 3.91 -18.29
N GLU A 128 3.40 5.13 -17.77
CA GLU A 128 2.19 5.69 -17.18
C GLU A 128 1.52 6.57 -18.23
N GLN A 129 0.20 6.44 -18.38
CA GLN A 129 -0.57 7.16 -19.37
C GLN A 129 -1.79 7.84 -18.73
N ASP A 130 -1.95 9.13 -19.03
CA ASP A 130 -3.20 9.87 -18.83
C ASP A 130 -3.73 9.92 -17.39
N PHE A 131 -2.87 9.73 -16.38
CA PHE A 131 -3.23 10.02 -14.99
C PHE A 131 -3.64 11.48 -14.80
N ASP A 132 -4.67 11.70 -13.98
CA ASP A 132 -5.29 13.02 -13.80
C ASP A 132 -4.29 14.09 -13.35
N TYR A 133 -3.35 13.74 -12.47
CA TYR A 133 -2.33 14.68 -12.00
C TYR A 133 -1.37 15.12 -13.11
N TYR A 134 -1.07 14.26 -14.10
CA TYR A 134 -0.28 14.68 -15.26
C TYR A 134 -1.08 15.64 -16.13
N LYS A 135 -2.35 15.35 -16.41
CA LYS A 135 -3.21 16.22 -17.21
C LYS A 135 -3.33 17.61 -16.58
N GLU A 136 -3.58 17.67 -15.28
CA GLU A 136 -3.63 18.93 -14.53
C GLU A 136 -2.32 19.70 -14.64
N LEU A 137 -1.19 19.09 -14.27
CA LEU A 137 0.08 19.78 -14.14
C LEU A 137 0.72 20.11 -15.49
N VAL A 138 0.62 19.22 -16.47
CA VAL A 138 1.11 19.49 -17.84
C VAL A 138 0.27 20.56 -18.51
N GLY A 139 -1.05 20.58 -18.28
CA GLY A 139 -1.92 21.68 -18.71
C GLY A 139 -1.50 23.00 -18.08
N LEU A 140 -1.28 23.02 -16.77
CA LEU A 140 -0.79 24.20 -16.05
C LEU A 140 0.55 24.71 -16.58
N VAL A 141 1.48 23.80 -16.89
CA VAL A 141 2.76 24.13 -17.53
C VAL A 141 2.53 24.76 -18.91
N GLY A 142 1.69 24.18 -19.74
CA GLY A 142 1.38 24.72 -21.07
C GLY A 142 0.76 26.12 -21.03
N ASP A 143 -0.15 26.36 -20.08
CA ASP A 143 -0.94 27.58 -20.02
C ASP A 143 -0.24 28.74 -19.30
N SER A 144 0.56 28.44 -18.28
CA SER A 144 1.00 29.46 -17.30
C SER A 144 2.51 29.61 -17.15
N PHE A 145 3.31 28.67 -17.66
CA PHE A 145 4.77 28.71 -17.45
C PHE A 145 5.47 29.55 -18.54
N PRO A 146 6.29 30.54 -18.17
CA PRO A 146 7.02 31.39 -19.13
C PRO A 146 7.90 30.63 -20.12
N LEU A 147 8.53 29.54 -19.69
CA LEU A 147 9.40 28.73 -20.53
C LEU A 147 8.98 27.26 -20.49
N VAL A 148 8.55 26.74 -21.64
CA VAL A 148 8.31 25.30 -21.83
C VAL A 148 9.34 24.75 -22.80
N PRO A 149 10.26 23.85 -22.36
CA PRO A 149 11.23 23.20 -23.21
C PRO A 149 10.59 22.59 -24.46
N LYS A 150 11.26 22.70 -25.60
CA LYS A 150 10.76 22.18 -26.89
C LYS A 150 10.26 20.71 -26.79
N PRO A 151 10.97 19.77 -26.14
CA PRO A 151 10.48 18.39 -26.05
C PRO A 151 9.10 18.26 -25.40
N ILE A 152 8.82 19.12 -24.41
CA ILE A 152 7.53 19.15 -23.70
C ILE A 152 6.48 19.86 -24.55
N LYS A 153 6.84 21.05 -25.07
CA LYS A 153 5.95 21.88 -25.87
C LYS A 153 5.44 21.14 -27.11
N ASP A 154 6.33 20.43 -27.81
CA ASP A 154 5.99 19.65 -29.00
C ASP A 154 4.99 18.53 -28.70
N GLN A 155 4.96 17.96 -27.49
CA GLN A 155 3.97 16.94 -27.10
C GLN A 155 2.62 17.58 -26.78
N ILE A 156 2.62 18.70 -26.04
CA ILE A 156 1.43 19.49 -25.72
C ILE A 156 0.75 19.98 -27.01
N ASP A 157 1.49 20.61 -27.91
CA ASP A 157 0.97 21.19 -29.15
C ASP A 157 0.39 20.13 -30.11
N LYS A 158 0.89 18.89 -30.06
CA LYS A 158 0.37 17.77 -30.85
C LYS A 158 -0.91 17.16 -30.28
N GLY A 159 -1.33 17.55 -29.07
CA GLY A 159 -2.49 16.98 -28.39
C GLY A 159 -2.39 15.47 -28.18
N LYS A 160 -1.17 14.96 -27.97
CA LYS A 160 -0.94 13.53 -27.73
C LYS A 160 -1.36 13.13 -26.32
N GLU A 161 -1.63 11.84 -26.14
CA GLU A 161 -1.77 11.22 -24.81
C GLU A 161 -0.56 11.58 -23.94
N ILE A 162 -0.80 11.92 -22.68
CA ILE A 162 0.29 12.28 -21.77
C ILE A 162 0.91 10.99 -21.24
N LYS A 163 2.13 10.71 -21.68
CA LYS A 163 2.89 9.53 -21.29
C LYS A 163 4.11 9.92 -20.49
N ALA A 164 4.35 9.19 -19.40
CA ALA A 164 5.50 9.35 -18.53
C ALA A 164 6.17 8.00 -18.31
N SER A 165 7.48 8.00 -18.13
CA SER A 165 8.25 6.78 -17.88
C SER A 165 8.44 6.60 -16.37
N ASN A 166 7.74 5.64 -15.75
CA ASN A 166 7.82 5.44 -14.31
C ASN A 166 9.27 5.14 -13.87
N ALA A 167 9.73 5.84 -12.84
CA ALA A 167 11.12 5.90 -12.42
C ALA A 167 11.47 4.98 -11.23
N GLY A 168 10.59 4.05 -10.86
CA GLY A 168 10.91 3.03 -9.82
C GLY A 168 12.19 2.25 -10.15
N ILE A 169 12.44 2.04 -11.45
CA ILE A 169 13.79 1.80 -11.97
C ILE A 169 14.09 2.81 -13.07
N PHE A 170 15.33 3.28 -13.15
CA PHE A 170 15.69 4.35 -14.09
C PHE A 170 17.19 4.36 -14.41
N GLY A 171 17.57 4.41 -15.68
CA GLY A 171 19.00 4.39 -16.04
C GLY A 171 19.24 3.92 -17.47
N GLY A 172 20.37 3.26 -17.70
CA GLY A 172 20.68 2.65 -19.00
C GLY A 172 22.17 2.70 -19.36
N ASN A 173 22.47 2.23 -20.57
CA ASN A 173 23.83 2.24 -21.11
C ASN A 173 24.25 3.62 -21.65
N ASN A 174 23.30 4.48 -22.02
CA ASN A 174 23.58 5.86 -22.42
C ASN A 174 23.53 6.78 -21.19
N TYR A 175 24.49 6.64 -20.28
CA TYR A 175 24.57 7.49 -19.08
C TYR A 175 24.81 8.98 -19.41
N ALA A 176 25.37 9.29 -20.58
CA ALA A 176 25.56 10.68 -21.03
C ALA A 176 24.23 11.43 -21.24
N PHE A 177 23.17 10.72 -21.66
CA PHE A 177 21.82 11.30 -21.80
C PHE A 177 21.33 11.96 -20.51
N PHE A 178 21.67 11.41 -19.33
CA PHE A 178 21.20 11.95 -18.06
C PHE A 178 21.80 13.32 -17.72
N LYS A 179 22.96 13.66 -18.29
CA LYS A 179 23.54 15.01 -18.20
C LYS A 179 22.73 16.01 -19.02
N ASP A 180 22.37 15.64 -20.25
CA ASP A 180 21.53 16.48 -21.13
C ASP A 180 20.12 16.65 -20.53
N TYR A 181 19.56 15.55 -20.02
CA TYR A 181 18.28 15.56 -19.31
C TYR A 181 18.30 16.49 -18.10
N PHE A 182 19.32 16.40 -17.24
CA PHE A 182 19.46 17.29 -16.09
C PHE A 182 19.58 18.76 -16.51
N GLN A 183 20.33 19.09 -17.58
CA GLN A 183 20.44 20.46 -18.08
C GLN A 183 19.09 21.01 -18.57
N VAL A 184 18.29 20.20 -19.25
CA VAL A 184 16.94 20.60 -19.67
C VAL A 184 16.05 20.89 -18.46
N VAL A 185 16.09 20.02 -17.44
CA VAL A 185 15.33 20.21 -16.21
C VAL A 185 15.79 21.46 -15.45
N GLU A 186 17.10 21.63 -15.25
CA GLU A 186 17.66 22.78 -14.52
C GLU A 186 17.24 24.11 -15.16
N GLN A 187 17.34 24.22 -16.49
CA GLN A 187 16.89 25.40 -17.23
C GLN A 187 15.37 25.62 -17.09
N PHE A 188 14.58 24.54 -17.16
CA PHE A 188 13.13 24.61 -16.97
C PHE A 188 12.76 25.11 -15.58
N ILE A 189 13.37 24.56 -14.53
CA ILE A 189 13.06 24.95 -13.16
C ILE A 189 13.51 26.40 -12.89
N ALA A 190 14.72 26.77 -13.32
CA ALA A 190 15.25 28.12 -13.13
C ALA A 190 14.37 29.18 -13.83
N ALA A 191 13.90 28.91 -15.05
CA ALA A 191 13.09 29.85 -15.81
C ALA A 191 11.65 30.00 -15.28
N ASN A 192 11.15 29.01 -14.54
CA ASN A 192 9.77 28.97 -14.05
C ASN A 192 9.69 28.98 -12.51
N HIS A 193 10.75 29.45 -11.84
CA HIS A 193 10.90 29.40 -10.39
C HIS A 193 9.67 29.94 -9.62
N GLU A 194 9.15 31.09 -10.03
CA GLU A 194 8.00 31.72 -9.35
C GLU A 194 6.70 30.93 -9.54
N GLN A 195 6.47 30.37 -10.73
CA GLN A 195 5.29 29.54 -11.01
C GLN A 195 5.33 28.26 -10.19
N ILE A 196 6.49 27.61 -10.13
CA ILE A 196 6.67 26.38 -9.36
C ILE A 196 6.49 26.66 -7.86
N LYS A 197 7.02 27.78 -7.35
CA LYS A 197 6.84 28.20 -5.96
C LYS A 197 5.39 28.52 -5.60
N SER A 198 4.56 28.85 -6.59
CA SER A 198 3.13 29.10 -6.40
C SER A 198 2.26 27.84 -6.36
N LEU A 199 2.82 26.67 -6.66
CA LEU A 199 2.10 25.40 -6.60
C LEU A 199 1.67 25.09 -5.15
N SER A 200 0.47 24.52 -5.02
CA SER A 200 0.01 24.00 -3.73
C SER A 200 0.88 22.81 -3.25
N PRO A 201 0.87 22.50 -1.93
CA PRO A 201 1.59 21.35 -1.40
C PRO A 201 1.22 20.00 -2.05
N SER A 202 -0.02 19.81 -2.50
CA SER A 202 -0.42 18.60 -3.23
C SER A 202 0.12 18.59 -4.67
N GLN A 203 0.07 19.74 -5.34
CA GLN A 203 0.61 19.89 -6.69
C GLN A 203 2.11 19.69 -6.72
N ILE A 204 2.87 20.23 -5.77
CA ILE A 204 4.34 20.07 -5.75
C ILE A 204 4.74 18.60 -5.59
N VAL A 205 4.01 17.81 -4.79
CA VAL A 205 4.25 16.36 -4.66
C VAL A 205 4.16 15.66 -6.01
N ASN A 206 3.07 15.90 -6.76
CA ASN A 206 2.86 15.31 -8.08
C ASN A 206 3.77 15.93 -9.15
N PHE A 207 4.19 17.19 -8.99
CA PHE A 207 5.08 17.88 -9.91
C PHE A 207 6.48 17.26 -9.94
N ASN A 208 6.93 16.65 -8.85
CA ASN A 208 8.17 15.85 -8.86
C ASN A 208 8.12 14.72 -9.90
N ALA A 209 6.98 14.03 -10.04
CA ALA A 209 6.79 12.99 -11.06
C ALA A 209 6.73 13.57 -12.47
N VAL A 210 6.17 14.76 -12.66
CA VAL A 210 6.23 15.47 -13.96
C VAL A 210 7.68 15.72 -14.35
N VAL A 211 8.48 16.24 -13.42
CA VAL A 211 9.89 16.56 -13.67
C VAL A 211 10.71 15.29 -13.93
N GLU A 212 10.55 14.24 -13.13
CA GLU A 212 11.31 12.99 -13.26
C GLU A 212 10.89 12.17 -14.47
N GLN A 213 9.59 11.91 -14.60
CA GLN A 213 9.06 10.84 -15.46
C GLN A 213 8.55 11.39 -16.81
N TYR A 214 7.83 12.52 -16.79
CA TYR A 214 7.26 13.11 -18.01
C TYR A 214 8.31 13.83 -18.85
N ILE A 215 9.15 14.70 -18.25
CA ILE A 215 10.20 15.41 -19.00
C ILE A 215 11.18 14.43 -19.64
N PHE A 216 11.57 13.37 -18.93
CA PHE A 216 12.41 12.31 -19.49
C PHE A 216 11.76 11.66 -20.71
N HIS A 217 10.48 11.29 -20.62
CA HIS A 217 9.74 10.68 -21.74
C HIS A 217 9.65 11.62 -22.95
N CYS A 218 9.40 12.91 -22.72
CA CYS A 218 9.40 13.92 -23.78
C CYS A 218 10.77 14.02 -24.46
N LEU A 219 11.84 14.10 -23.67
CA LEU A 219 13.20 14.27 -24.18
C LEU A 219 13.70 13.04 -24.93
N SER A 220 13.47 11.83 -24.40
CA SER A 220 13.83 10.59 -25.09
C SER A 220 13.10 10.48 -26.43
N THR A 221 11.83 10.88 -26.47
CA THR A 221 11.03 10.90 -27.71
C THR A 221 11.53 11.93 -28.72
N ASP A 222 11.84 13.17 -28.30
CA ASP A 222 12.37 14.21 -29.19
C ASP A 222 13.73 13.81 -29.78
N GLN A 223 14.58 13.14 -28.99
CA GLN A 223 15.88 12.62 -29.44
C GLN A 223 15.80 11.27 -30.18
N SER A 224 14.60 10.71 -30.38
CA SER A 224 14.39 9.39 -31.00
C SER A 224 15.18 8.26 -30.30
N MET A 225 15.31 8.36 -28.97
CA MET A 225 15.97 7.38 -28.12
C MET A 225 14.96 6.35 -27.62
N GLU A 226 15.19 5.08 -27.92
CA GLU A 226 14.38 3.98 -27.40
C GLU A 226 14.57 3.82 -25.89
N VAL A 227 13.45 3.75 -25.17
CA VAL A 227 13.40 3.40 -23.74
C VAL A 227 12.91 1.97 -23.63
N LYS A 228 13.68 1.11 -22.96
CA LYS A 228 13.24 -0.24 -22.59
C LYS A 228 12.49 -0.21 -21.25
N TYR A 229 11.32 -0.82 -21.22
CA TYR A 229 10.49 -0.90 -20.03
C TYR A 229 10.57 -2.30 -19.42
N LEU A 230 10.57 -2.40 -18.08
CA LEU A 230 10.52 -3.68 -17.37
C LEU A 230 9.16 -4.35 -17.51
N LEU A 231 8.09 -3.56 -17.41
CA LEU A 231 6.72 -4.03 -17.54
C LEU A 231 6.16 -3.53 -18.86
N ASP A 232 5.66 -4.46 -19.69
CA ASP A 232 5.10 -4.17 -21.01
C ASP A 232 3.76 -3.42 -20.93
N THR A 233 3.09 -3.45 -19.77
CA THR A 233 1.79 -2.84 -19.55
C THR A 233 1.89 -1.32 -19.54
N VAL A 234 1.07 -0.66 -20.35
CA VAL A 234 0.76 0.77 -20.20
C VAL A 234 -0.24 0.89 -19.06
N TYR A 235 0.15 1.56 -17.99
CA TYR A 235 -0.70 1.77 -16.82
C TYR A 235 -1.45 3.08 -16.98
N ASP A 236 -2.76 3.03 -16.77
CA ASP A 236 -3.66 4.17 -16.80
C ASP A 236 -4.60 4.15 -15.57
N PRO A 237 -5.42 5.18 -15.32
CA PRO A 237 -6.31 5.23 -14.16
C PRO A 237 -7.31 4.08 -14.02
N SER A 238 -7.56 3.30 -15.08
CA SER A 238 -8.42 2.10 -15.05
C SER A 238 -7.70 0.85 -14.53
N PHE A 239 -6.37 0.88 -14.47
CA PHE A 239 -5.53 -0.24 -14.02
C PHE A 239 -4.93 0.05 -12.64
N PHE A 240 -5.59 -0.42 -11.58
CA PHE A 240 -5.20 -0.09 -10.19
C PHE A 240 -4.56 -1.24 -9.41
N GLU A 241 -4.50 -2.45 -9.98
CA GLU A 241 -3.97 -3.62 -9.28
C GLU A 241 -2.51 -3.87 -9.65
N SER A 242 -1.77 -4.57 -8.77
CA SER A 242 -0.55 -5.36 -9.04
C SER A 242 0.85 -4.83 -8.66
N PHE A 243 1.02 -3.69 -8.00
CA PHE A 243 2.38 -3.22 -7.67
C PHE A 243 2.93 -3.65 -6.30
N ALA A 244 2.08 -4.00 -5.33
CA ALA A 244 2.50 -4.39 -3.97
C ALA A 244 1.86 -5.72 -3.49
N ASN A 245 1.85 -6.73 -4.36
CA ASN A 245 1.23 -8.03 -4.09
C ASN A 245 2.09 -8.95 -3.22
N PHE A 246 2.33 -8.56 -1.97
CA PHE A 246 3.13 -9.35 -1.03
C PHE A 246 2.59 -10.78 -0.82
N HIS A 247 1.29 -11.02 -1.01
CA HIS A 247 0.67 -12.34 -0.90
C HIS A 247 1.12 -13.35 -1.98
N HIS A 248 1.72 -12.90 -3.09
CA HIS A 248 2.30 -13.76 -4.12
C HIS A 248 3.69 -14.30 -3.77
N LEU A 249 4.27 -13.81 -2.67
CA LEU A 249 5.56 -14.30 -2.22
C LEU A 249 5.47 -15.70 -1.61
N PRO A 250 6.55 -16.50 -1.75
CA PRO A 250 7.83 -16.15 -2.38
C PRO A 250 7.99 -16.52 -3.86
N ASN A 251 7.00 -17.12 -4.52
CA ASN A 251 7.24 -17.90 -5.75
C ASN A 251 6.77 -17.24 -7.05
N ASP A 252 5.82 -16.29 -6.99
CA ASP A 252 5.04 -15.91 -8.18
C ASP A 252 5.20 -14.44 -8.61
N ILE A 253 6.22 -13.77 -8.07
CA ILE A 253 6.47 -12.36 -8.34
C ILE A 253 7.97 -12.09 -8.41
N ALA A 254 8.40 -11.35 -9.43
CA ALA A 254 9.80 -11.01 -9.68
C ALA A 254 10.14 -9.57 -9.26
N PHE A 255 9.13 -8.70 -9.20
CA PHE A 255 9.27 -7.27 -9.00
C PHE A 255 8.05 -6.72 -8.27
N MET A 256 8.28 -5.82 -7.31
CA MET A 256 7.24 -5.05 -6.63
C MET A 256 7.70 -3.60 -6.49
N HIS A 257 6.74 -2.68 -6.48
CA HIS A 257 6.96 -1.28 -6.21
C HIS A 257 5.82 -0.76 -5.33
N ALA A 258 6.09 -0.47 -4.06
CA ALA A 258 5.10 0.12 -3.16
C ALA A 258 4.93 1.63 -3.45
N LEU A 259 4.40 1.98 -4.62
CA LEU A 259 4.31 3.36 -5.09
C LEU A 259 3.11 4.13 -4.51
N GLY A 260 3.30 5.43 -4.26
CA GLY A 260 2.24 6.36 -3.89
C GLY A 260 1.39 5.89 -2.71
N ASP A 261 0.12 5.61 -3.01
CA ASP A 261 -0.90 5.22 -2.04
C ASP A 261 -0.63 3.85 -1.39
N TYR A 262 0.06 2.93 -2.06
CA TYR A 262 0.43 1.65 -1.45
C TYR A 262 1.25 1.81 -0.14
N LYS A 263 2.02 2.90 -0.01
CA LYS A 263 2.79 3.23 1.22
C LYS A 263 1.91 3.64 2.40
N LYS A 264 0.67 4.03 2.12
CA LYS A 264 -0.34 4.43 3.11
C LYS A 264 -1.33 3.30 3.40
N ASN A 265 -1.13 2.14 2.79
CA ASN A 265 -1.95 0.97 3.05
C ASN A 265 -1.35 0.20 4.23
N GLY A 266 -2.11 0.08 5.32
CA GLY A 266 -1.66 -0.56 6.56
C GLY A 266 -1.25 -2.01 6.35
N TRP A 267 -2.05 -2.75 5.58
CA TRP A 267 -1.75 -4.14 5.22
C TRP A 267 -0.46 -4.26 4.42
N VAL A 268 -0.23 -3.40 3.41
CA VAL A 268 1.03 -3.41 2.64
C VAL A 268 2.24 -3.13 3.54
N CYS A 269 2.09 -2.20 4.49
CA CYS A 269 3.15 -1.90 5.46
C CYS A 269 3.43 -3.09 6.39
N ASP A 270 2.39 -3.74 6.91
CA ASP A 270 2.53 -4.94 7.73
C ASP A 270 3.21 -6.07 6.95
N GLN A 271 2.81 -6.30 5.70
CA GLN A 271 3.47 -7.28 4.84
C GLN A 271 4.95 -6.96 4.58
N LEU A 272 5.30 -5.68 4.37
CA LEU A 272 6.69 -5.24 4.27
C LEU A 272 7.47 -5.60 5.55
N ALA A 273 6.94 -5.29 6.73
CA ALA A 273 7.57 -5.62 8.00
C ALA A 273 7.70 -7.14 8.22
N HIS A 274 6.63 -7.89 7.96
CA HIS A 274 6.64 -9.35 8.03
C HIS A 274 7.68 -9.93 7.10
N ARG A 275 7.79 -9.43 5.86
CA ARG A 275 8.78 -9.92 4.91
C ARG A 275 10.20 -9.67 5.37
N LEU A 276 10.49 -8.47 5.88
CA LEU A 276 11.81 -8.17 6.46
C LEU A 276 12.10 -9.08 7.67
N ARG A 277 11.12 -9.31 8.55
CA ARG A 277 11.27 -10.18 9.73
C ARG A 277 11.47 -11.66 9.36
N LEU A 278 10.82 -12.13 8.29
CA LEU A 278 10.97 -13.51 7.79
C LEU A 278 12.32 -13.75 7.10
N ASP A 279 12.71 -12.84 6.20
CA ASP A 279 13.89 -13.04 5.35
C ASP A 279 15.19 -12.61 6.01
N TYR A 280 15.12 -11.56 6.83
CA TYR A 280 16.27 -10.85 7.38
C TYR A 280 16.00 -10.43 8.84
N PRO A 281 15.70 -11.38 9.74
CA PRO A 281 15.30 -11.10 11.12
C PRO A 281 16.31 -10.21 11.87
N GLU A 282 17.60 -10.34 11.57
CA GLU A 282 18.66 -9.50 12.14
C GLU A 282 18.55 -8.03 11.71
N TYR A 283 18.17 -7.77 10.46
CA TYR A 283 17.97 -6.42 9.96
C TYR A 283 16.66 -5.82 10.48
N PHE A 284 15.59 -6.62 10.56
CA PHE A 284 14.36 -6.22 11.25
C PHE A 284 14.66 -5.77 12.68
N ALA A 285 15.43 -6.56 13.45
CA ALA A 285 15.81 -6.21 14.81
C ALA A 285 16.66 -4.93 14.88
N ARG A 286 17.62 -4.73 13.95
CA ARG A 286 18.40 -3.49 13.87
C ARG A 286 17.51 -2.27 13.67
N VAL A 287 16.55 -2.34 12.74
CA VAL A 287 15.60 -1.25 12.49
C VAL A 287 14.81 -0.95 13.76
N MET A 288 14.21 -1.96 14.40
CA MET A 288 13.44 -1.75 15.64
C MET A 288 14.26 -1.12 16.76
N ASN A 289 15.51 -1.54 16.93
CA ASN A 289 16.42 -0.96 17.93
C ASN A 289 16.71 0.54 17.73
N LEU A 290 16.58 1.08 16.50
CA LEU A 290 16.74 2.53 16.26
C LEU A 290 15.61 3.33 16.91
N PHE A 291 14.38 2.82 16.80
CA PHE A 291 13.21 3.48 17.34
C PHE A 291 13.09 3.32 18.86
N GLU A 292 13.57 2.20 19.43
CA GLU A 292 13.63 2.03 20.90
C GLU A 292 14.64 2.98 21.57
N LYS A 293 15.76 3.30 20.91
CA LYS A 293 16.78 4.20 21.46
C LYS A 293 16.34 5.67 21.45
N ASP A 294 15.59 6.10 20.43
CA ASP A 294 15.04 7.46 20.38
C ASP A 294 13.94 7.66 21.44
N GLU A 295 13.15 6.63 21.77
CA GLU A 295 12.20 6.64 22.90
C GLU A 295 12.90 6.86 24.26
N LEU A 296 14.05 6.23 24.48
CA LEU A 296 14.82 6.41 25.72
C LEU A 296 15.46 7.80 25.82
N ALA A 297 15.98 8.34 24.71
CA ALA A 297 16.62 9.66 24.66
C ALA A 297 15.62 10.84 24.75
N SER A 298 14.38 10.64 24.32
CA SER A 298 13.31 11.65 24.37
C SER A 298 12.60 11.73 25.74
N SER A 299 12.85 10.78 26.64
CA SER A 299 12.22 10.68 27.96
C SER A 299 12.59 11.79 28.97
N GLU A 300 13.53 12.69 28.66
CA GLU A 300 13.83 13.89 29.47
C GLU A 300 12.97 15.13 29.13
N LYS A 301 12.06 15.05 28.13
CA LYS A 301 11.11 16.13 27.84
C LYS A 301 9.70 15.56 27.69
N THR A 302 8.94 15.67 28.78
CA THR A 302 7.51 15.36 28.94
C THR A 302 6.70 15.13 27.65
N VAL A 303 6.58 13.86 27.23
CA VAL A 303 5.37 13.23 26.69
C VAL A 303 5.43 11.75 27.13
N PRO A 304 4.44 11.21 27.86
CA PRO A 304 4.50 9.84 28.37
C PRO A 304 4.03 8.82 27.32
N TYR A 305 4.75 7.68 27.30
CA TYR A 305 4.45 6.41 26.65
C TYR A 305 4.73 6.27 25.15
N ALA A 306 5.94 5.78 24.87
CA ALA A 306 6.20 4.87 23.77
C ALA A 306 7.19 3.82 24.30
N SER A 307 6.75 2.58 24.38
CA SER A 307 7.60 1.41 24.57
C SER A 307 6.94 0.22 23.90
N ARG A 308 7.66 -0.34 22.93
CA ARG A 308 7.49 -1.66 22.29
C ARG A 308 6.28 -1.79 21.37
N ASP A 309 6.61 -2.15 20.13
CA ASP A 309 5.77 -2.32 18.94
C ASP A 309 5.31 -1.01 18.26
N LEU A 310 5.49 -1.00 16.93
CA LEU A 310 4.87 -0.06 15.98
C LEU A 310 3.43 0.27 16.42
N PRO A 311 3.02 1.54 16.34
CA PRO A 311 2.15 2.21 17.31
C PRO A 311 0.79 1.53 17.59
N ILE A 312 0.52 1.40 18.91
CA ILE A 312 -0.74 1.64 19.63
C ILE A 312 -1.67 0.43 19.92
N ASN A 313 -1.65 0.10 21.22
CA ASN A 313 -2.50 -0.82 21.96
C ASN A 313 -3.97 -0.85 21.48
N PRO A 314 -4.50 -2.00 21.02
CA PRO A 314 -5.91 -2.20 20.67
C PRO A 314 -6.88 -1.68 21.75
N LYS A 315 -6.48 -1.74 23.02
CA LYS A 315 -7.25 -1.17 24.15
C LYS A 315 -7.43 0.34 24.05
N LYS A 316 -6.39 1.08 23.63
CA LYS A 316 -6.46 2.54 23.48
C LYS A 316 -7.37 2.90 22.31
N PHE A 317 -7.24 2.22 21.18
CA PHE A 317 -8.17 2.37 20.05
C PHE A 317 -9.61 2.09 20.49
N ALA A 318 -9.86 0.96 21.14
CA ALA A 318 -11.17 0.60 21.64
C ALA A 318 -11.73 1.65 22.59
N THR A 319 -10.91 2.14 23.53
CA THR A 319 -11.32 3.21 24.46
C THR A 319 -11.73 4.48 23.71
N ASN A 320 -10.95 4.90 22.72
CA ASN A 320 -11.25 6.07 21.91
C ASN A 320 -12.53 5.86 21.08
N TYR A 321 -12.67 4.70 20.44
CA TYR A 321 -13.83 4.38 19.61
C TYR A 321 -15.12 4.34 20.45
N LEU A 322 -15.09 3.63 21.58
CA LEU A 322 -16.24 3.49 22.49
C LEU A 322 -16.64 4.82 23.16
N SER A 323 -15.73 5.81 23.19
CA SER A 323 -16.03 7.17 23.69
C SER A 323 -16.76 8.06 22.67
N LYS A 324 -16.83 7.66 21.40
CA LYS A 324 -17.52 8.43 20.36
C LYS A 324 -19.03 8.45 20.60
N PRO A 325 -19.75 9.49 20.14
CA PRO A 325 -21.22 9.47 20.12
C PRO A 325 -21.77 8.26 19.37
N GLU A 326 -22.94 7.77 19.76
CA GLU A 326 -23.59 6.61 19.12
C GLU A 326 -23.81 6.82 17.62
N THR A 327 -24.11 8.05 17.19
CA THR A 327 -24.24 8.43 15.76
C THR A 327 -22.95 8.26 14.96
N GLN A 328 -21.78 8.21 15.61
CA GLN A 328 -20.50 7.89 14.96
C GLN A 328 -20.13 6.41 15.06
N GLN A 329 -20.56 5.72 16.12
CA GLN A 329 -20.37 4.27 16.25
C GLN A 329 -21.29 3.52 15.26
N PHE A 330 -22.52 4.00 15.10
CA PHE A 330 -23.56 3.50 14.20
C PHE A 330 -23.80 4.45 13.04
N TYR A 331 -22.71 4.90 12.40
CA TYR A 331 -22.78 5.89 11.33
C TYR A 331 -23.68 5.45 10.18
N ARG A 332 -23.58 4.19 9.73
CA ARG A 332 -24.39 3.69 8.61
C ARG A 332 -25.84 3.57 8.99
N THR A 333 -26.12 3.10 10.20
CA THR A 333 -27.48 3.04 10.73
C THR A 333 -28.09 4.43 10.81
N ASP A 334 -27.36 5.44 11.31
CA ASP A 334 -27.84 6.83 11.34
C ASP A 334 -28.11 7.38 9.93
N GLN A 335 -27.26 7.08 8.94
CA GLN A 335 -27.49 7.47 7.54
C GLN A 335 -28.75 6.81 6.96
N ILE A 336 -28.98 5.52 7.23
CA ILE A 336 -30.17 4.80 6.78
C ILE A 336 -31.44 5.33 7.49
N LEU A 337 -31.39 5.55 8.81
CA LEU A 337 -32.47 6.19 9.56
C LEU A 337 -32.83 7.55 8.96
N SER A 338 -31.82 8.37 8.64
CA SER A 338 -32.00 9.69 8.01
C SER A 338 -32.72 9.58 6.67
N ALA A 339 -32.25 8.69 5.80
CA ALA A 339 -32.82 8.49 4.47
C ALA A 339 -34.26 7.99 4.53
N ILE A 340 -34.58 7.10 5.46
CA ILE A 340 -35.95 6.60 5.66
C ILE A 340 -36.85 7.73 6.20
N CYS A 341 -36.41 8.45 7.23
CA CYS A 341 -37.16 9.56 7.81
C CYS A 341 -37.46 10.66 6.79
N GLU A 342 -36.49 11.01 5.94
CA GLU A 342 -36.68 11.97 4.86
C GLU A 342 -37.74 11.48 3.85
N LYS A 343 -37.65 10.21 3.44
CA LYS A 343 -38.61 9.60 2.50
C LYS A 343 -40.03 9.54 3.06
N GLU A 344 -40.19 9.21 4.34
CA GLU A 344 -41.48 9.03 5.00
C GLU A 344 -42.03 10.32 5.63
N GLY A 345 -41.26 11.43 5.60
CA GLY A 345 -41.65 12.70 6.22
C GLY A 345 -41.72 12.66 7.75
N ILE A 346 -40.89 11.81 8.39
CA ILE A 346 -40.84 11.61 9.84
C ILE A 346 -39.69 12.43 10.43
N SER A 347 -39.93 13.15 11.53
CA SER A 347 -38.87 13.84 12.27
C SER A 347 -37.95 12.84 12.99
N LEU A 348 -36.63 13.05 12.90
CA LEU A 348 -35.62 12.21 13.54
C LEU A 348 -35.08 12.90 14.79
N GLU A 349 -35.51 12.44 15.97
CA GLU A 349 -35.24 13.04 17.28
C GLU A 349 -33.91 12.53 17.89
N ARG A 350 -32.78 12.85 17.24
CA ARG A 350 -31.43 12.37 17.62
C ARG A 350 -30.96 12.78 19.02
N GLU A 351 -31.52 13.85 19.57
CA GLU A 351 -31.13 14.36 20.89
C GLU A 351 -31.88 13.66 22.04
N GLU A 352 -32.96 12.95 21.73
CA GLU A 352 -33.87 12.37 22.73
C GLU A 352 -33.75 10.84 22.85
N PHE A 353 -33.31 10.17 21.79
CA PHE A 353 -33.29 8.71 21.70
C PHE A 353 -31.93 8.17 21.23
N THR A 354 -31.56 7.00 21.74
CA THR A 354 -30.43 6.20 21.23
C THR A 354 -30.71 5.71 19.80
N ILE A 355 -29.67 5.34 19.05
CA ILE A 355 -29.81 4.76 17.71
C ILE A 355 -30.67 3.48 17.76
N SER A 356 -30.48 2.64 18.79
CA SER A 356 -31.34 1.48 19.02
C SER A 356 -32.81 1.85 19.21
N GLU A 357 -33.11 2.86 20.04
CA GLU A 357 -34.48 3.32 20.28
C GLU A 357 -35.09 3.99 19.05
N LEU A 358 -34.31 4.77 18.29
CA LEU A 358 -34.72 5.37 17.03
C LEU A 358 -35.09 4.28 16.01
N LYS A 359 -34.23 3.26 15.87
CA LYS A 359 -34.50 2.07 15.05
C LYS A 359 -35.81 1.41 15.46
N ASP A 360 -35.99 1.11 16.75
CA ASP A 360 -37.18 0.40 17.23
C ASP A 360 -38.46 1.25 17.08
N ASN A 361 -38.38 2.56 17.34
CA ASN A 361 -39.49 3.50 17.19
C ASN A 361 -39.89 3.65 15.72
N LEU A 362 -38.92 3.79 14.82
CA LEU A 362 -39.18 3.84 13.37
C LEU A 362 -39.71 2.50 12.88
N GLY A 363 -39.16 1.39 13.37
CA GLY A 363 -39.60 0.04 13.04
C GLY A 363 -41.07 -0.23 13.35
N ARG A 364 -41.60 0.35 14.44
CA ARG A 364 -43.03 0.29 14.77
C ARG A 364 -43.93 1.14 13.85
N LYS A 365 -43.37 2.16 13.19
CA LYS A 365 -44.10 3.08 12.31
C LYS A 365 -44.08 2.63 10.85
N LEU A 366 -43.01 1.94 10.44
CA LEU A 366 -42.85 1.45 9.08
C LEU A 366 -43.77 0.26 8.80
N THR A 367 -44.28 0.21 7.57
CA THR A 367 -45.11 -0.91 7.07
C THR A 367 -44.44 -1.69 5.95
N ASP A 368 -43.36 -1.15 5.36
CA ASP A 368 -42.59 -1.80 4.31
C ASP A 368 -41.60 -2.82 4.90
N PRO A 369 -41.78 -4.13 4.67
CA PRO A 369 -40.91 -5.17 5.22
C PRO A 369 -39.48 -5.09 4.68
N HIS A 370 -39.28 -4.57 3.47
CA HIS A 370 -37.97 -4.45 2.87
C HIS A 370 -37.12 -3.41 3.61
N THR A 371 -37.64 -2.20 3.79
CA THR A 371 -36.97 -1.11 4.53
C THR A 371 -36.63 -1.51 5.96
N LEU A 372 -37.55 -2.23 6.65
CA LEU A 372 -37.30 -2.76 7.99
C LEU A 372 -36.10 -3.70 8.02
N ARG A 373 -36.03 -4.64 7.07
CA ARG A 373 -34.95 -5.62 6.97
C ARG A 373 -33.60 -4.97 6.67
N VAL A 374 -33.57 -3.94 5.82
CA VAL A 374 -32.35 -3.15 5.55
C VAL A 374 -31.86 -2.44 6.81
N LEU A 375 -32.78 -1.85 7.58
CA LEU A 375 -32.46 -1.16 8.82
C LEU A 375 -31.97 -2.11 9.92
N ASP A 376 -32.57 -3.30 10.03
CA ASP A 376 -32.11 -4.33 10.96
C ASP A 376 -30.70 -4.85 10.57
N ASP A 377 -30.48 -5.15 9.29
CA ASP A 377 -29.22 -5.72 8.79
C ASP A 377 -28.02 -4.76 8.97
N VAL A 378 -28.20 -3.46 8.67
CA VAL A 378 -27.12 -2.47 8.89
C VAL A 378 -26.79 -2.28 10.37
N TYR A 379 -27.82 -2.31 11.24
CA TYR A 379 -27.63 -2.18 12.67
C TYR A 379 -26.87 -3.38 13.24
N GLU A 380 -27.27 -4.60 12.88
CA GLU A 380 -26.57 -5.83 13.30
C GLU A 380 -25.13 -5.85 12.78
N PHE A 381 -24.87 -5.40 11.55
CA PHE A 381 -23.50 -5.27 11.04
C PHE A 381 -22.63 -4.37 11.93
N GLU A 382 -23.11 -3.18 12.28
CA GLU A 382 -22.37 -2.26 13.16
C GLU A 382 -22.28 -2.77 14.60
N GLN A 383 -23.29 -3.50 15.09
CA GLN A 383 -23.27 -4.15 16.41
C GLN A 383 -22.17 -5.22 16.50
N GLU A 384 -22.04 -6.10 15.50
CA GLU A 384 -20.97 -7.12 15.51
C GLU A 384 -19.57 -6.48 15.45
N LYS A 385 -19.42 -5.40 14.67
CA LYS A 385 -18.18 -4.61 14.67
C LYS A 385 -17.90 -4.02 16.05
N LEU A 386 -18.91 -3.46 16.71
CA LEU A 386 -18.78 -2.90 18.06
C LEU A 386 -18.36 -3.97 19.08
N ARG A 387 -18.96 -5.17 19.02
CA ARG A 387 -18.59 -6.30 19.90
C ARG A 387 -17.13 -6.68 19.76
N LEU A 388 -16.57 -6.69 18.55
CA LEU A 388 -15.14 -6.90 18.35
C LEU A 388 -14.29 -5.82 19.03
N ILE A 389 -14.67 -4.55 18.86
CA ILE A 389 -13.96 -3.42 19.48
C ILE A 389 -14.02 -3.50 21.01
N GLU A 390 -15.14 -3.91 21.58
CA GLU A 390 -15.27 -4.16 23.02
C GLU A 390 -14.37 -5.31 23.50
N LEU A 391 -14.12 -6.33 22.67
CA LEU A 391 -13.15 -7.39 23.00
C LEU A 391 -11.73 -6.83 23.10
N PHE A 392 -11.33 -5.92 22.21
CA PHE A 392 -10.02 -5.25 22.28
C PHE A 392 -9.85 -4.43 23.57
N HIS A 393 -10.94 -4.00 24.21
CA HIS A 393 -10.89 -3.25 25.46
C HIS A 393 -10.57 -4.13 26.69
N LYS A 394 -10.85 -5.44 26.64
CA LYS A 394 -10.69 -6.36 27.78
C LYS A 394 -9.21 -6.75 27.95
N GLU A 395 -8.70 -6.67 29.18
CA GLU A 395 -7.27 -6.87 29.56
C GLU A 395 -6.70 -8.26 29.25
N ASN A 396 -7.56 -9.24 28.93
CA ASN A 396 -7.19 -10.61 28.55
C ASN A 396 -7.45 -10.92 27.07
N SER A 397 -7.62 -9.92 26.20
CA SER A 397 -7.65 -10.19 24.76
C SER A 397 -6.23 -10.53 24.30
N GLU A 398 -5.90 -11.82 24.35
CA GLU A 398 -4.80 -12.43 23.60
C GLU A 398 -5.09 -12.28 22.10
N MET A 399 -5.10 -11.06 21.55
CA MET A 399 -4.66 -10.91 20.16
C MET A 399 -3.16 -11.22 20.20
N GLY A 400 -2.85 -12.50 20.06
CA GLY A 400 -1.47 -12.99 20.01
C GLY A 400 -0.71 -12.33 18.85
N ASP A 401 0.62 -12.42 18.90
CA ASP A 401 1.46 -12.12 17.73
C ASP A 401 0.87 -12.91 16.55
N GLU A 402 0.41 -12.23 15.50
CA GLU A 402 -0.11 -12.86 14.28
C GLU A 402 1.03 -13.51 13.48
N PHE A 403 2.26 -13.08 13.75
CA PHE A 403 3.45 -13.49 13.04
C PHE A 403 3.72 -15.01 13.01
N PRO A 404 3.45 -15.83 14.04
CA PRO A 404 3.56 -17.28 13.94
C PRO A 404 2.66 -17.88 12.85
N ALA A 405 1.44 -17.35 12.66
CA ALA A 405 0.57 -17.79 11.57
C ALA A 405 1.17 -17.38 10.21
N ILE A 406 1.67 -16.14 10.10
CA ILE A 406 2.37 -15.64 8.90
C ILE A 406 3.62 -16.47 8.58
N GLN A 407 4.39 -16.83 9.59
CA GLN A 407 5.59 -17.65 9.46
C GLN A 407 5.23 -19.06 8.96
N SER A 408 4.19 -19.66 9.53
CA SER A 408 3.70 -20.97 9.10
C SER A 408 3.19 -20.93 7.66
N ALA A 409 2.43 -19.89 7.30
CA ALA A 409 1.98 -19.64 5.93
C ALA A 409 3.17 -19.54 4.96
N ASN A 410 4.18 -18.72 5.27
CA ASN A 410 5.36 -18.56 4.42
C ASN A 410 6.14 -19.88 4.28
N GLN A 411 6.29 -20.68 5.34
CA GLN A 411 6.95 -21.99 5.27
C GLN A 411 6.25 -22.92 4.27
N VAL A 412 4.92 -23.06 4.40
CA VAL A 412 4.11 -23.93 3.54
C VAL A 412 4.11 -23.41 2.08
N LEU A 413 3.81 -22.12 1.87
CA LEU A 413 3.63 -21.52 0.54
C LEU A 413 4.94 -21.38 -0.25
N THR A 414 6.09 -21.53 0.41
CA THR A 414 7.39 -21.63 -0.28
C THR A 414 7.48 -22.90 -1.13
N ASN A 415 6.77 -23.96 -0.77
CA ASN A 415 6.76 -25.19 -1.55
C ASN A 415 5.82 -25.07 -2.77
N LYS A 416 6.34 -25.32 -3.98
CA LYS A 416 5.52 -25.28 -5.22
C LYS A 416 4.41 -26.35 -5.24
N GLY A 417 4.57 -27.43 -4.49
CA GLY A 417 3.58 -28.50 -4.32
C GLY A 417 2.76 -28.35 -3.04
N TRP A 418 2.71 -27.18 -2.41
CA TRP A 418 2.04 -26.99 -1.11
C TRP A 418 0.60 -27.47 -1.09
N GLN A 419 -0.12 -27.35 -2.22
CA GLN A 419 -1.50 -27.79 -2.36
C GLN A 419 -1.69 -29.30 -2.16
N GLU A 420 -0.65 -30.12 -2.29
CA GLU A 420 -0.72 -31.58 -2.08
C GLU A 420 -0.51 -31.98 -0.62
N MET A 421 0.08 -31.08 0.17
CA MET A 421 0.63 -31.40 1.50
C MET A 421 0.17 -30.43 2.58
N ALA A 422 -0.62 -29.41 2.25
CA ALA A 422 -1.09 -28.45 3.24
C ALA A 422 -2.43 -28.85 3.83
N GLU A 423 -2.61 -28.46 5.08
CA GLU A 423 -3.90 -28.42 5.74
C GLU A 423 -4.11 -27.05 6.40
N LEU A 424 -5.37 -26.64 6.46
CA LEU A 424 -5.78 -25.28 6.81
C LEU A 424 -6.84 -25.29 7.90
N LYS A 425 -6.83 -24.25 8.73
CA LYS A 425 -7.89 -24.00 9.69
C LYS A 425 -8.10 -22.51 9.91
N LEU A 426 -9.23 -22.12 10.49
CA LEU A 426 -9.45 -20.73 10.89
C LEU A 426 -8.54 -20.37 12.08
N ALA A 427 -8.01 -19.16 12.05
CA ALA A 427 -7.34 -18.60 13.21
C ALA A 427 -8.37 -18.32 14.33
N PRO A 428 -8.03 -18.54 15.61
CA PRO A 428 -8.98 -18.34 16.74
C PRO A 428 -9.54 -16.91 16.86
N ASN A 429 -8.82 -15.93 16.32
CA ASN A 429 -9.19 -14.52 16.31
C ASN A 429 -9.87 -14.06 15.01
N CYS A 430 -10.15 -14.98 14.07
CA CYS A 430 -10.94 -14.65 12.88
C CYS A 430 -12.33 -14.14 13.30
N LYS A 431 -12.74 -13.00 12.76
CA LYS A 431 -14.07 -12.41 12.97
C LYS A 431 -14.68 -12.07 11.63
N SER A 432 -15.87 -12.62 11.39
CA SER A 432 -16.63 -12.35 10.17
C SER A 432 -18.06 -11.95 10.51
N ILE A 433 -18.61 -11.03 9.73
CA ILE A 433 -20.02 -10.64 9.78
C ILE A 433 -20.71 -11.19 8.54
N LEU A 434 -21.89 -11.79 8.74
CA LEU A 434 -22.81 -12.12 7.66
C LEU A 434 -23.87 -11.02 7.56
N SER A 435 -24.11 -10.55 6.34
CA SER A 435 -25.11 -9.51 6.08
C SER A 435 -25.84 -9.76 4.77
N GLU A 436 -27.02 -9.16 4.65
CA GLU A 436 -27.88 -9.26 3.47
C GLU A 436 -27.64 -8.13 2.46
N TRP A 437 -26.89 -7.11 2.87
CA TRP A 437 -26.37 -6.08 1.98
C TRP A 437 -24.88 -5.86 2.25
N ASP A 438 -24.23 -5.22 1.28
CA ASP A 438 -22.84 -4.84 1.37
C ASP A 438 -22.70 -3.53 2.15
N TRP A 439 -22.28 -3.65 3.41
CA TRP A 439 -22.01 -2.52 4.31
C TRP A 439 -20.52 -2.19 4.41
N SER A 440 -19.65 -2.95 3.74
CA SER A 440 -18.21 -2.74 3.79
C SER A 440 -17.84 -1.38 3.19
N GLN A 441 -17.04 -0.60 3.91
CA GLN A 441 -16.57 0.72 3.46
C GLN A 441 -15.05 0.82 3.38
N ASN A 442 -14.32 0.17 4.29
CA ASN A 442 -12.86 0.25 4.34
C ASN A 442 -12.27 -1.08 3.85
N SER A 443 -11.88 -1.14 2.57
CA SER A 443 -11.27 -2.35 1.98
C SER A 443 -9.75 -2.35 2.18
N VAL A 444 -9.19 -3.53 2.45
CA VAL A 444 -7.75 -3.79 2.61
C VAL A 444 -6.94 -3.42 1.36
N LEU A 445 -7.56 -3.47 0.18
CA LEU A 445 -6.86 -3.30 -1.11
C LEU A 445 -6.95 -1.87 -1.66
N PHE A 446 -7.71 -0.98 -1.03
CA PHE A 446 -7.90 0.38 -1.52
C PHE A 446 -7.51 1.39 -0.45
N THR A 447 -6.60 2.29 -0.78
CA THR A 447 -6.40 3.55 -0.04
C THR A 447 -7.60 4.48 -0.09
N ARG A 448 -8.63 4.13 -0.87
CA ARG A 448 -9.88 4.85 -1.00
C ARG A 448 -10.97 4.05 -0.33
N VAL A 449 -11.63 4.67 0.65
CA VAL A 449 -12.92 4.21 1.19
C VAL A 449 -13.85 3.95 0.01
N LYS A 450 -14.54 2.83 0.00
CA LYS A 450 -15.57 2.52 -0.99
C LYS A 450 -16.68 3.56 -0.85
N ILE A 451 -16.67 4.56 -1.74
CA ILE A 451 -17.67 5.65 -1.74
C ILE A 451 -18.96 5.17 -2.41
N ASN A 452 -19.50 4.04 -1.95
CA ASN A 452 -20.85 3.64 -2.32
C ASN A 452 -21.83 4.40 -1.42
N PRO A 453 -22.84 5.10 -1.99
CA PRO A 453 -23.88 5.71 -1.18
C PRO A 453 -24.63 4.62 -0.41
N ILE A 454 -24.46 4.57 0.92
CA ILE A 454 -25.05 3.56 1.81
C ILE A 454 -26.58 3.45 1.58
N ALA A 455 -27.23 4.59 1.37
CA ALA A 455 -28.67 4.67 1.11
C ALA A 455 -29.13 3.92 -0.15
N ASN A 456 -28.24 3.61 -1.09
CA ASN A 456 -28.59 2.79 -2.26
C ASN A 456 -29.05 1.39 -1.86
N ASN A 457 -28.61 0.85 -0.72
CA ASN A 457 -29.05 -0.46 -0.23
C ASN A 457 -30.56 -0.50 0.05
N LEU A 458 -31.23 0.64 0.29
CA LEU A 458 -32.70 0.74 0.40
C LEU A 458 -33.46 0.41 -0.91
N LEU A 459 -32.75 0.33 -2.04
CA LEU A 459 -33.31 0.06 -3.36
C LEU A 459 -32.87 -1.31 -3.92
N LEU A 460 -31.92 -1.98 -3.26
CA LEU A 460 -31.32 -3.22 -3.75
C LEU A 460 -31.97 -4.43 -3.08
N PRO A 461 -32.20 -5.54 -3.82
CA PRO A 461 -32.66 -6.77 -3.19
C PRO A 461 -31.59 -7.34 -2.23
N PRO A 462 -32.00 -8.12 -1.21
CA PRO A 462 -31.04 -8.77 -0.32
C PRO A 462 -30.22 -9.83 -1.06
N HIS A 463 -28.93 -9.90 -0.74
CA HIS A 463 -27.96 -10.88 -1.22
C HIS A 463 -27.03 -11.32 -0.08
N TYR A 464 -26.38 -12.47 -0.22
CA TYR A 464 -25.50 -12.96 0.85
C TYR A 464 -24.10 -12.34 0.74
N TYR A 465 -23.70 -11.61 1.77
CA TYR A 465 -22.37 -11.04 1.91
C TYR A 465 -21.69 -11.54 3.18
N GLN A 466 -20.38 -11.77 3.10
CA GLN A 466 -19.55 -12.10 4.26
C GLN A 466 -18.36 -11.15 4.30
N THR A 467 -18.19 -10.46 5.43
CA THR A 467 -17.13 -9.47 5.64
C THR A 467 -16.22 -9.91 6.76
N ILE A 468 -14.91 -9.96 6.52
CA ILE A 468 -13.89 -10.20 7.54
C ILE A 468 -13.47 -8.88 8.19
N LEU A 469 -13.34 -8.91 9.51
CA LEU A 469 -12.83 -7.78 10.29
C LEU A 469 -11.36 -8.00 10.61
N LEU A 470 -10.50 -7.14 10.08
CA LEU A 470 -9.05 -7.16 10.32
C LEU A 470 -8.64 -5.94 11.13
N TRP A 471 -7.73 -6.13 12.09
CA TRP A 471 -7.21 -5.04 12.89
C TRP A 471 -6.09 -4.32 12.12
N ASP A 472 -6.32 -3.05 11.74
CA ASP A 472 -5.27 -2.18 11.19
C ASP A 472 -4.58 -1.43 12.33
N ARG A 473 -3.41 -1.93 12.70
CA ARG A 473 -2.60 -1.36 13.77
C ARG A 473 -2.17 0.08 13.48
N HIS A 474 -1.98 0.44 12.21
CA HIS A 474 -1.41 1.72 11.82
C HIS A 474 -2.42 2.83 11.80
N HIS A 475 -3.56 2.57 11.16
CA HIS A 475 -4.64 3.54 11.12
C HIS A 475 -5.44 3.53 12.44
N GLN A 476 -5.23 2.53 13.30
CA GLN A 476 -6.05 2.26 14.48
C GLN A 476 -7.51 2.15 14.05
N GLU A 477 -7.78 1.22 13.16
CA GLU A 477 -9.10 0.98 12.62
C GLU A 477 -9.35 -0.53 12.47
N VAL A 478 -10.60 -0.90 12.25
CA VAL A 478 -10.97 -2.25 11.85
C VAL A 478 -11.30 -2.20 10.36
N ILE A 479 -10.47 -2.85 9.55
CA ILE A 479 -10.66 -3.02 8.11
C ILE A 479 -11.79 -4.03 7.88
N GLU A 480 -12.59 -3.77 6.86
CA GLU A 480 -13.75 -4.56 6.45
C GLU A 480 -13.45 -5.20 5.09
N TYR A 481 -12.92 -6.41 5.11
CA TYR A 481 -12.61 -7.16 3.89
C TYR A 481 -13.83 -7.96 3.42
N LEU A 482 -14.52 -7.46 2.40
CA LEU A 482 -15.64 -8.16 1.78
C LEU A 482 -15.13 -9.36 0.97
N LEU A 483 -15.55 -10.57 1.36
CA LEU A 483 -15.15 -11.79 0.68
C LEU A 483 -15.88 -11.94 -0.66
N GLY A 484 -15.14 -12.41 -1.67
CA GLY A 484 -15.72 -12.94 -2.88
C GLY A 484 -16.39 -14.31 -2.64
N PRO A 485 -17.13 -14.86 -3.62
CA PRO A 485 -17.84 -16.13 -3.48
C PRO A 485 -16.96 -17.30 -3.04
N ILE A 486 -15.73 -17.37 -3.54
CA ILE A 486 -14.77 -18.44 -3.20
C ILE A 486 -14.30 -18.29 -1.75
N GLY A 487 -13.95 -17.08 -1.30
CA GLY A 487 -13.58 -16.82 0.09
C GLY A 487 -14.70 -17.14 1.07
N SER A 488 -15.93 -16.71 0.78
CA SER A 488 -17.09 -17.03 1.63
C SER A 488 -17.32 -18.54 1.73
N TYR A 489 -17.21 -19.27 0.61
CA TYR A 489 -17.35 -20.73 0.64
C TYR A 489 -16.19 -21.41 1.37
N LEU A 490 -14.95 -20.95 1.17
CA LEU A 490 -13.77 -21.41 1.90
C LEU A 490 -13.98 -21.33 3.42
N LEU A 491 -14.41 -20.17 3.91
CA LEU A 491 -14.64 -19.97 5.35
C LEU A 491 -15.79 -20.82 5.89
N SER A 492 -16.79 -21.15 5.06
CA SER A 492 -17.88 -22.05 5.46
C SER A 492 -17.42 -23.50 5.69
N ILE A 493 -16.28 -23.89 5.11
CA ILE A 493 -15.70 -25.22 5.24
C ILE A 493 -14.78 -25.30 6.46
N LEU A 494 -13.95 -24.26 6.66
CA LEU A 494 -12.92 -24.25 7.69
C LEU A 494 -13.51 -24.10 9.10
N LYS A 495 -12.78 -24.63 10.09
CA LYS A 495 -13.13 -24.57 11.52
C LYS A 495 -11.92 -24.08 12.32
N GLU A 496 -12.14 -23.57 13.53
CA GLU A 496 -11.06 -23.13 14.42
C GLU A 496 -10.30 -24.31 15.07
N ASP A 497 -11.04 -25.38 15.38
CA ASP A 497 -10.55 -26.52 16.17
C ASP A 497 -9.99 -27.67 15.33
N ASP A 498 -10.19 -27.67 14.01
CA ASP A 498 -9.85 -28.79 13.14
C ASP A 498 -9.22 -28.33 11.82
N TYR A 499 -8.24 -29.10 11.36
CA TYR A 499 -7.55 -28.86 10.09
C TYR A 499 -8.28 -29.58 8.96
N THR A 500 -8.48 -28.87 7.85
CA THR A 500 -9.01 -29.42 6.60
C THR A 500 -7.85 -29.56 5.61
N GLY A 501 -7.65 -30.76 5.07
CA GLY A 501 -6.62 -31.00 4.05
C GLY A 501 -6.96 -30.32 2.73
N MET A 502 -5.94 -29.83 2.00
CA MET A 502 -6.14 -29.16 0.71
C MET A 502 -6.86 -30.04 -0.32
N SER A 503 -6.59 -31.35 -0.36
CA SER A 503 -7.25 -32.27 -1.28
C SER A 503 -8.77 -32.36 -1.05
N GLU A 504 -9.19 -32.37 0.21
CA GLU A 504 -10.60 -32.31 0.61
C GLU A 504 -11.20 -30.95 0.21
N LEU A 505 -10.49 -29.86 0.48
CA LEU A 505 -10.93 -28.51 0.17
C LEU A 505 -11.14 -28.32 -1.35
N VAL A 506 -10.15 -28.70 -2.16
CA VAL A 506 -10.20 -28.65 -3.63
C VAL A 506 -11.41 -29.43 -4.16
N THR A 507 -11.67 -30.62 -3.61
CA THR A 507 -12.82 -31.44 -4.01
C THR A 507 -14.13 -30.72 -3.70
N LYS A 508 -14.29 -30.17 -2.49
CA LYS A 508 -15.50 -29.44 -2.10
C LYS A 508 -15.73 -28.20 -2.94
N VAL A 509 -14.70 -27.36 -3.10
CA VAL A 509 -14.76 -26.11 -3.85
C VAL A 509 -15.08 -26.37 -5.33
N SER A 510 -14.39 -27.32 -5.97
CA SER A 510 -14.63 -27.65 -7.38
C SER A 510 -16.02 -28.26 -7.61
N THR A 511 -16.53 -29.04 -6.64
CA THR A 511 -17.90 -29.58 -6.70
C THR A 511 -18.95 -28.47 -6.53
N PHE A 512 -18.69 -27.49 -5.67
CA PHE A 512 -19.62 -26.39 -5.43
C PHE A 512 -19.68 -25.40 -6.61
N PHE A 513 -18.55 -25.17 -7.28
CA PHE A 513 -18.43 -24.28 -8.45
C PHE A 513 -18.31 -25.08 -9.77
N ASP A 514 -19.06 -26.17 -9.91
CA ASP A 514 -18.98 -27.12 -11.05
C ASP A 514 -19.34 -26.52 -12.41
N LEU A 515 -20.04 -25.38 -12.44
CA LEU A 515 -20.40 -24.64 -13.65
C LEU A 515 -19.28 -23.72 -14.16
N ILE A 516 -18.21 -23.51 -13.39
CA ILE A 516 -17.08 -22.66 -13.74
C ILE A 516 -15.88 -23.54 -14.10
N ASP A 517 -15.00 -23.04 -14.97
CA ASP A 517 -13.75 -23.74 -15.28
C ASP A 517 -12.94 -24.01 -14.01
N GLU A 518 -12.63 -25.28 -13.76
CA GLU A 518 -11.95 -25.74 -12.54
C GLU A 518 -10.61 -25.02 -12.35
N LYS A 519 -9.84 -24.78 -13.44
CA LYS A 519 -8.55 -24.09 -13.32
C LYS A 519 -8.73 -22.65 -12.87
N GLN A 520 -9.77 -21.97 -13.35
CA GLN A 520 -10.09 -20.62 -12.90
C GLN A 520 -10.49 -20.60 -11.42
N VAL A 521 -11.32 -21.55 -10.98
CA VAL A 521 -11.72 -21.69 -9.57
C VAL A 521 -10.51 -21.94 -8.67
N LEU A 522 -9.62 -22.86 -9.05
CA LEU A 522 -8.43 -23.18 -8.28
C LEU A 522 -7.44 -22.03 -8.22
N LYS A 523 -7.31 -21.25 -9.31
CA LYS A 523 -6.50 -20.02 -9.29
C LYS A 523 -7.04 -19.01 -8.27
N LEU A 524 -8.34 -18.74 -8.30
CA LEU A 524 -8.96 -17.80 -7.36
C LEU A 524 -8.92 -18.31 -5.91
N LEU A 525 -9.03 -19.63 -5.70
CA LEU A 525 -8.86 -20.25 -4.39
C LEU A 525 -7.44 -20.08 -3.85
N ASP A 526 -6.42 -20.26 -4.70
CA ASP A 526 -5.01 -20.05 -4.33
C ASP A 526 -4.76 -18.60 -3.90
N GLU A 527 -5.25 -17.63 -4.68
CA GLU A 527 -5.17 -16.19 -4.37
C GLU A 527 -5.80 -15.87 -3.01
N GLU A 528 -7.02 -16.36 -2.78
CA GLU A 528 -7.77 -16.11 -1.55
C GLU A 528 -7.08 -16.75 -0.33
N ILE A 529 -6.61 -17.99 -0.45
CA ILE A 529 -5.88 -18.67 0.62
C ILE A 529 -4.63 -17.89 0.99
N ARG A 530 -3.84 -17.46 0.00
CA ARG A 530 -2.62 -16.67 0.25
C ARG A 530 -2.94 -15.38 0.96
N PHE A 531 -3.91 -14.62 0.47
CA PHE A 531 -4.29 -13.35 1.09
C PHE A 531 -4.73 -13.54 2.54
N LEU A 532 -5.64 -14.49 2.80
CA LEU A 532 -6.15 -14.75 4.15
C LEU A 532 -5.09 -15.33 5.09
N ALA A 533 -4.18 -16.15 4.58
CA ALA A 533 -3.06 -16.68 5.33
C ALA A 533 -2.07 -15.59 5.75
N TYR A 534 -1.68 -14.74 4.81
CA TYR A 534 -0.80 -13.60 5.08
C TYR A 534 -1.49 -12.48 5.86
N SER A 535 -2.82 -12.53 6.02
CA SER A 535 -3.58 -11.65 6.91
C SER A 535 -3.87 -12.29 8.28
N GLY A 536 -3.31 -13.47 8.56
CA GLY A 536 -3.50 -14.18 9.84
C GLY A 536 -4.91 -14.73 10.07
N VAL A 537 -5.77 -14.75 9.05
CA VAL A 537 -7.16 -15.25 9.13
C VAL A 537 -7.19 -16.78 9.08
N ILE A 538 -6.28 -17.37 8.31
CA ILE A 538 -6.15 -18.82 8.13
C ILE A 538 -4.75 -19.25 8.57
N ILE A 539 -4.67 -20.37 9.29
CA ILE A 539 -3.41 -20.99 9.66
C ILE A 539 -3.16 -22.17 8.71
N LEU A 540 -2.02 -22.15 8.03
CA LEU A 540 -1.54 -23.26 7.20
C LEU A 540 -0.48 -24.06 7.96
N ARG A 541 -0.45 -25.37 7.75
CA ARG A 541 0.71 -26.20 8.10
C ARG A 541 0.88 -27.35 7.11
N GLU A 542 2.07 -27.92 7.08
CA GLU A 542 2.35 -29.12 6.29
C GLU A 542 1.85 -30.37 7.03
N ILE A 543 1.28 -31.31 6.27
CA ILE A 543 0.96 -32.66 6.72
C ILE A 543 2.29 -33.40 6.87
N VAL A 544 2.78 -33.50 8.10
CA VAL A 544 3.89 -34.39 8.44
C VAL A 544 3.30 -35.81 8.51
N ASP A 545 3.84 -36.75 7.73
CA ASP A 545 3.41 -38.16 7.72
C ASP A 545 3.09 -38.65 9.14
N ARG A 546 1.82 -39.05 9.36
CA ARG A 546 1.32 -39.57 10.64
C ARG A 546 1.77 -41.00 10.90
#